data_AF-A0A7C3F0C5-F1
#
_entry.id   AF-A0A7C3F0C5-F1
#
_cell.length_a   1.000
_cell.length_b   1.000
_cell.length_c   1.000
_cell.angle_alpha   90.00
_cell.angle_beta   90.00
_cell.angle_gamma   90.00
#
_symmetry.space_group_name_H-M   'P 1'
#
loop_
_entity.id
_entity.type
_entity.pdbx_description
1 polymer ?
#
loop_
_entity_poly.entity_id
_entity_poly.type
_entity_poly.pdbx_seq_one_letter_code
_entity_poly.pdbx_strand_id
1 'polypeptide(L)'
;MLDPRLTKMFEDHKNQGKSKPNKEEILAKYFIPRKDKEVFRILPPIGDEYIETAYFHTLKVNGKYIKAYCPRHNDQPEPKRDDAGNVVKDSQGRTVMVRPRCPLCEKADFYLNQQDKSILKKKKEELTSAELKIKEKNDALYKEAMKWSADKYYIVRGIDRGATKDGVKFWRFKANKKRQGVYDKLIPVLSDYVEQTGQNFTDPQKGIDIVINVVDNHTPTGQKYRDVSSVMARPASVLCEDPVTASAWLNDKTTWRDVFKPKSAPKITTLQYLELAAEGNAPYWDDSDPQNKRWVFPNHPELEAAANTRDENFQSGEVYEDESYSTQTYRSIEQISAGDVGTFKDDAMDVITGKAPTTIDDLDDLPF
;
A
#
# COMPACT_ATOMS: atom_id res chain seq x y z
N MET A 1 14.52 -35.58 28.41
CA MET A 1 15.09 -35.30 27.06
C MET A 1 13.96 -34.69 26.23
N LEU A 2 14.17 -33.50 25.67
CA LEU A 2 13.17 -32.87 24.77
C LEU A 2 13.03 -33.71 23.49
N ASP A 3 11.82 -33.73 22.92
CA ASP A 3 11.54 -34.44 21.66
C ASP A 3 12.53 -34.00 20.57
N PRO A 4 13.21 -34.94 19.88
CA PRO A 4 14.12 -34.63 18.77
C PRO A 4 13.49 -33.77 17.67
N ARG A 5 12.17 -33.86 17.46
CA ARG A 5 11.43 -33.02 16.51
C ARG A 5 11.30 -31.58 17.00
N LEU A 6 10.99 -31.37 18.28
CA LEU A 6 10.97 -30.02 18.88
C LEU A 6 12.36 -29.40 18.89
N THR A 7 13.39 -30.20 19.18
CA THR A 7 14.78 -29.73 19.19
C THR A 7 15.22 -29.28 17.80
N LYS A 8 14.86 -30.05 16.76
CA LYS A 8 15.07 -29.67 15.35
C LYS A 8 14.29 -28.41 14.95
N MET A 9 13.03 -28.27 15.38
CA MET A 9 12.24 -27.05 15.13
C MET A 9 12.83 -25.81 15.83
N PHE A 10 13.37 -25.97 17.04
CA PHE A 10 14.07 -24.91 17.77
C PHE A 10 15.42 -24.56 17.15
N GLU A 11 16.14 -25.55 16.61
CA GLU A 11 17.40 -25.36 15.88
C GLU A 11 17.18 -24.72 14.50
N ASP A 12 16.14 -25.11 13.76
CA ASP A 12 15.74 -24.49 12.49
C ASP A 12 15.31 -23.02 12.70
N HIS A 13 14.66 -22.71 13.83
CA HIS A 13 14.32 -21.33 14.22
C HIS A 13 15.54 -20.52 14.71
N LYS A 14 16.50 -21.15 15.40
CA LYS A 14 17.76 -20.50 15.81
C LYS A 14 18.72 -20.27 14.63
N ASN A 15 18.66 -21.12 13.60
CA ASN A 15 19.47 -21.02 12.39
C ASN A 15 18.89 -20.08 11.33
N GLN A 16 17.79 -19.37 11.62
CA GLN A 16 17.42 -18.15 10.89
C GLN A 16 18.37 -17.00 11.24
N GLY A 17 19.66 -17.19 10.98
CA GLY A 17 20.62 -16.11 10.94
C GLY A 17 20.28 -15.21 9.76
N LYS A 18 19.77 -14.00 10.04
CA LYS A 18 19.67 -12.79 9.18
C LYS A 18 19.83 -12.99 7.65
N SER A 19 19.10 -13.92 7.07
CA SER A 19 18.87 -13.96 5.62
C SER A 19 17.89 -12.84 5.33
N LYS A 20 18.24 -11.92 4.42
CA LYS A 20 17.26 -10.92 3.93
C LYS A 20 16.09 -11.72 3.34
N PRO A 21 14.83 -11.43 3.76
CA PRO A 21 13.70 -12.23 3.32
C PRO A 21 13.55 -12.17 1.79
N ASN A 22 13.29 -13.31 1.17
CA ASN A 22 13.07 -13.39 -0.28
C ASN A 22 11.73 -12.69 -0.63
N LYS A 23 11.56 -12.25 -1.88
CA LYS A 23 10.35 -11.56 -2.37
C LYS A 23 9.06 -12.26 -1.97
N GLU A 24 9.02 -13.58 -2.05
CA GLU A 24 7.85 -14.40 -1.69
C GLU A 24 7.51 -14.32 -0.19
N GLU A 25 8.53 -14.22 0.67
CA GLU A 25 8.35 -14.13 2.12
C GLU A 25 7.79 -12.76 2.51
N ILE A 26 8.25 -11.68 1.85
CA ILE A 26 7.69 -10.34 2.07
C ILE A 26 6.25 -10.28 1.52
N LEU A 27 6.00 -10.81 0.31
CA LEU A 27 4.67 -10.89 -0.30
C LEU A 27 3.66 -11.63 0.59
N ALA A 28 4.10 -12.70 1.26
CA ALA A 28 3.27 -13.44 2.20
C ALA A 28 2.82 -12.59 3.40
N LYS A 29 3.57 -11.53 3.76
CA LYS A 29 3.21 -10.57 4.82
C LYS A 29 2.13 -9.59 4.40
N TYR A 30 1.75 -9.50 3.12
CA TYR A 30 0.63 -8.66 2.69
C TYR A 30 -0.70 -9.39 2.88
N PHE A 31 -1.65 -8.74 3.53
CA PHE A 31 -3.04 -9.17 3.50
C PHE A 31 -3.83 -8.35 2.49
N ILE A 32 -4.35 -9.05 1.48
CA ILE A 32 -5.27 -8.52 0.48
C ILE A 32 -6.45 -9.47 0.45
N PRO A 33 -7.68 -8.99 0.61
CA PRO A 33 -8.84 -9.84 0.44
C PRO A 33 -8.88 -10.44 -0.98
N ARG A 34 -8.68 -11.76 -1.08
CA ARG A 34 -8.54 -12.50 -2.35
C ARG A 34 -9.81 -13.25 -2.75
N LYS A 35 -10.70 -13.48 -1.80
CA LYS A 35 -12.01 -14.09 -2.01
C LYS A 35 -13.12 -13.10 -1.65
N ASP A 36 -14.34 -13.43 -2.04
CA ASP A 36 -15.54 -12.66 -1.70
C ASP A 36 -15.79 -12.58 -0.19
N LYS A 37 -15.22 -13.54 0.54
CA LYS A 37 -15.25 -13.61 1.99
C LYS A 37 -13.91 -14.10 2.51
N GLU A 38 -13.27 -13.30 3.34
CA GLU A 38 -12.02 -13.63 4.03
C GLU A 38 -12.19 -13.43 5.53
N VAL A 39 -11.37 -14.12 6.32
CA VAL A 39 -11.41 -14.03 7.79
C VAL A 39 -10.05 -13.59 8.30
N PHE A 40 -10.04 -12.54 9.10
CA PHE A 40 -8.82 -11.91 9.60
C PHE A 40 -8.88 -11.75 11.12
N ARG A 41 -7.78 -11.99 11.81
CA ARG A 41 -7.66 -11.81 13.27
C ARG A 41 -6.70 -10.66 13.55
N ILE A 42 -7.21 -9.55 14.10
CA ILE A 42 -6.35 -8.43 14.49
C ILE A 42 -5.52 -8.86 15.69
N LEU A 43 -4.21 -8.60 15.63
CA LEU A 43 -3.29 -8.89 16.71
C LEU A 43 -3.12 -7.68 17.63
N PRO A 44 -2.70 -7.89 18.89
CA PRO A 44 -2.30 -6.80 19.77
C PRO A 44 -1.25 -5.91 19.10
N PRO A 45 -1.25 -4.60 19.41
CA PRO A 45 -0.33 -3.66 18.81
C PRO A 45 1.07 -3.90 19.39
N ILE A 46 2.10 -3.64 18.58
CA ILE A 46 3.49 -3.64 19.06
C ILE A 46 3.79 -2.31 19.78
N GLY A 47 3.17 -1.21 19.32
CA GLY A 47 3.19 0.10 19.98
C GLY A 47 1.83 0.43 20.60
N ASP A 48 1.43 1.69 20.49
CA ASP A 48 0.22 2.19 21.18
C ASP A 48 -1.07 2.05 20.35
N GLU A 49 -0.96 1.87 19.03
CA GLU A 49 -2.10 1.90 18.10
C GLU A 49 -2.36 0.55 17.42
N TYR A 50 -3.62 0.10 17.42
CA TYR A 50 -4.07 -1.09 16.66
C TYR A 50 -4.13 -0.86 15.15
N ILE A 51 -4.28 0.41 14.74
CA ILE A 51 -4.39 0.82 13.35
C ILE A 51 -3.42 1.97 13.13
N GLU A 52 -2.32 1.68 12.46
CA GLU A 52 -1.29 2.67 12.17
C GLU A 52 -1.66 3.48 10.92
N THR A 53 -1.16 4.71 10.84
CA THR A 53 -1.27 5.55 9.65
C THR A 53 0.04 5.53 8.85
N ALA A 54 -0.09 5.43 7.52
CA ALA A 54 1.04 5.58 6.59
C ALA A 54 0.60 6.35 5.34
N TYR A 55 1.56 6.92 4.61
CA TYR A 55 1.33 7.77 3.45
C TYR A 55 2.10 7.25 2.24
N PHE A 56 1.42 7.16 1.09
CA PHE A 56 2.00 6.64 -0.14
C PHE A 56 1.60 7.49 -1.33
N HIS A 57 2.53 7.73 -2.25
CA HIS A 57 2.26 8.30 -3.56
C HIS A 57 1.77 7.22 -4.52
N THR A 58 0.84 7.58 -5.40
CA THR A 58 0.38 6.71 -6.49
C THR A 58 1.06 7.13 -7.78
N LEU A 59 2.00 6.32 -8.27
CA LEU A 59 2.77 6.63 -9.48
C LEU A 59 2.37 5.68 -10.60
N LYS A 60 2.35 6.16 -11.85
CA LYS A 60 2.21 5.29 -13.02
C LYS A 60 3.59 5.05 -13.62
N VAL A 61 4.08 3.81 -13.52
CA VAL A 61 5.42 3.40 -13.98
C VAL A 61 5.25 2.20 -14.90
N ASN A 62 5.81 2.28 -16.11
CA ASN A 62 5.65 1.26 -17.17
C ASN A 62 4.18 0.79 -17.34
N GLY A 63 3.24 1.74 -17.38
CA GLY A 63 1.81 1.46 -17.52
C GLY A 63 1.10 0.93 -16.26
N LYS A 64 1.82 0.59 -15.19
CA LYS A 64 1.28 0.04 -13.94
C LYS A 64 1.24 1.11 -12.85
N TYR A 65 0.21 1.07 -11.98
CA TYR A 65 0.15 1.95 -10.82
C TYR A 65 0.87 1.36 -9.62
N ILE A 66 1.93 2.00 -9.15
CA ILE A 66 2.70 1.61 -7.97
C ILE A 66 2.40 2.52 -6.78
N LYS A 67 2.59 1.97 -5.57
CA LYS A 67 2.54 2.73 -4.32
C LYS A 67 3.95 2.99 -3.85
N ALA A 68 4.37 4.24 -3.86
CA ALA A 68 5.69 4.67 -3.39
C ALA A 68 5.58 5.29 -2.00
N TYR A 69 6.44 4.86 -1.08
CA TYR A 69 6.53 5.41 0.27
C TYR A 69 6.79 6.91 0.25
N CYS A 70 6.10 7.67 1.11
CA CYS A 70 6.34 9.11 1.27
C CYS A 70 7.26 9.40 2.47
N PRO A 71 8.54 9.75 2.27
CA PRO A 71 9.45 10.05 3.38
C PRO A 71 8.97 11.25 4.20
N ARG A 72 8.48 12.32 3.54
CA ARG A 72 8.01 13.55 4.22
C ARG A 72 6.94 13.31 5.29
N HIS A 73 6.09 12.30 5.09
CA HIS A 73 4.95 12.03 5.97
C HIS A 73 5.15 10.83 6.89
N ASN A 74 5.98 9.85 6.50
CA ASN A 74 6.15 8.61 7.26
C ASN A 74 7.41 8.57 8.13
N ASP A 75 8.44 9.32 7.74
CA ASP A 75 9.70 9.36 8.46
C ASP A 75 9.68 10.43 9.56
N GLN A 76 10.50 10.20 10.57
CA GLN A 76 10.67 11.16 11.66
C GLN A 76 11.38 12.42 11.17
N PRO A 77 11.09 13.60 11.76
CA PRO A 77 11.85 14.81 11.47
C PRO A 77 13.35 14.60 11.67
N GLU A 78 14.15 15.20 10.80
CA GLU A 78 15.61 15.15 10.82
C GLU A 78 16.22 16.54 11.12
N PRO A 79 17.44 16.62 11.66
CA PRO A 79 18.12 17.90 11.85
C PRO A 79 18.32 18.65 10.53
N LYS A 80 17.88 19.92 10.48
CA LYS A 80 18.13 20.81 9.36
C LYS A 80 19.63 21.02 9.21
N ARG A 81 20.13 20.87 8.00
CA ARG A 81 21.53 21.15 7.65
C ARG A 81 21.62 22.38 6.75
N ASP A 82 22.71 23.15 6.87
CA ASP A 82 23.06 24.21 5.93
C ASP A 82 23.76 23.65 4.68
N ASP A 83 24.11 24.51 3.73
CA ASP A 83 24.78 24.12 2.48
C ASP A 83 26.15 23.46 2.70
N ALA A 84 26.76 23.66 3.87
CA ALA A 84 28.01 23.04 4.28
C ALA A 84 27.79 21.73 5.07
N GLY A 85 26.53 21.31 5.28
CA GLY A 85 26.16 20.08 5.99
C GLY A 85 26.09 20.21 7.52
N ASN A 86 26.27 21.40 8.09
CA ASN A 86 26.25 21.62 9.52
C ASN A 86 24.82 21.74 10.06
N VAL A 87 24.60 21.25 11.28
CA VAL A 87 23.28 21.31 11.92
C VAL A 87 22.92 22.75 12.26
N VAL A 88 21.79 23.20 11.73
CA VAL A 88 21.23 24.54 11.99
C VAL A 88 20.61 24.57 13.38
N LYS A 89 20.98 25.58 14.17
CA LYS A 89 20.41 25.84 15.50
C LYS A 89 19.52 27.09 15.48
N ASP A 90 18.48 27.09 16.30
CA ASP A 90 17.63 28.26 16.51
C ASP A 90 18.32 29.31 17.40
N SER A 91 17.66 30.45 17.61
CA SER A 91 18.16 31.53 18.47
C SER A 91 18.35 31.12 19.94
N GLN A 92 17.83 29.97 20.36
CA GLN A 92 17.97 29.38 21.69
C GLN A 92 19.01 28.25 21.72
N GLY A 93 19.74 28.04 20.62
CA GLY A 93 20.76 27.00 20.52
C GLY A 93 20.21 25.58 20.34
N ARG A 94 18.90 25.40 20.12
CA ARG A 94 18.27 24.10 19.88
C ARG A 94 18.38 23.72 18.41
N THR A 95 18.56 22.44 18.13
CA THR A 95 18.57 21.93 16.75
C THR A 95 17.24 22.18 16.06
N VAL A 96 17.29 22.80 14.89
CA VAL A 96 16.10 22.97 14.05
C VAL A 96 15.81 21.64 13.37
N MET A 97 14.63 21.06 13.64
CA MET A 97 14.18 19.82 12.99
C MET A 97 13.32 20.17 11.77
N VAL A 98 13.54 19.47 10.66
CA VAL A 98 12.76 19.59 9.42
C VAL A 98 12.19 18.24 9.03
N ARG A 99 11.07 18.25 8.33
CA ARG A 99 10.54 17.01 7.75
C ARG A 99 11.45 16.54 6.61
N PRO A 100 11.65 15.22 6.46
CA PRO A 100 12.42 14.70 5.35
C PRO A 100 11.89 15.17 4.01
N ARG A 101 12.82 15.39 3.08
CA ARG A 101 12.49 15.85 1.73
C ARG A 101 11.71 14.80 0.96
N CYS A 102 10.71 15.21 0.19
CA CYS A 102 10.02 14.35 -0.77
C CYS A 102 9.77 15.11 -2.09
N PRO A 103 10.45 14.75 -3.18
CA PRO A 103 10.32 15.42 -4.49
C PRO A 103 8.88 15.45 -5.02
N LEU A 104 8.13 14.37 -4.80
CA LEU A 104 6.74 14.27 -5.23
C LEU A 104 5.83 15.23 -4.44
N CYS A 105 6.02 15.34 -3.12
CA CYS A 105 5.31 16.33 -2.32
C CYS A 105 5.69 17.76 -2.71
N GLU A 106 6.96 18.04 -2.99
CA GLU A 106 7.40 19.36 -3.47
C GLU A 106 6.74 19.72 -4.79
N LYS A 107 6.62 18.75 -5.71
CA LYS A 107 5.91 18.93 -6.97
C LYS A 107 4.41 19.18 -6.76
N ALA A 108 3.77 18.49 -5.80
CA ALA A 108 2.40 18.77 -5.42
C ALA A 108 2.24 20.21 -4.87
N ASP A 109 3.12 20.60 -3.94
CA ASP A 109 3.14 21.93 -3.32
C ASP A 109 3.37 23.03 -4.38
N PHE A 110 4.22 22.77 -5.39
CA PHE A 110 4.45 23.69 -6.51
C PHE A 110 3.17 24.05 -7.27
N TYR A 111 2.31 23.08 -7.56
CA TYR A 111 1.02 23.35 -8.23
C TYR A 111 0.03 24.03 -7.30
N LEU A 112 -0.05 23.63 -6.03
CA LEU A 112 -0.94 24.26 -5.05
C LEU A 112 -0.56 25.72 -4.79
N ASN A 113 0.73 26.04 -4.77
CA ASN A 113 1.21 27.41 -4.54
C ASN A 113 0.95 28.36 -5.72
N GLN A 114 0.65 27.84 -6.91
CA GLN A 114 0.24 28.64 -8.07
C GLN A 114 -1.25 29.03 -8.04
N GLN A 115 -2.04 28.47 -7.13
CA GLN A 115 -3.45 28.80 -7.04
C GLN A 115 -3.64 30.25 -6.60
N ASP A 116 -4.59 30.92 -7.24
CA ASP A 116 -5.00 32.26 -6.86
C ASP A 116 -5.85 32.20 -5.59
N LYS A 117 -5.36 32.83 -4.52
CA LYS A 117 -5.97 32.83 -3.19
C LYS A 117 -7.09 33.87 -3.04
N SER A 118 -7.34 34.72 -4.05
CA SER A 118 -8.37 35.76 -4.00
C SER A 118 -9.80 35.20 -3.85
N ILE A 119 -10.03 33.99 -4.34
CA ILE A 119 -11.32 33.28 -4.23
C ILE A 119 -11.36 32.30 -3.06
N LEU A 120 -10.28 32.18 -2.28
CA LEU A 120 -10.20 31.30 -1.12
C LEU A 120 -11.23 31.79 -0.08
N LYS A 121 -12.29 30.99 0.16
CA LYS A 121 -13.46 31.25 1.04
C LYS A 121 -14.72 31.83 0.38
N LYS A 122 -14.74 32.05 -0.94
CA LYS A 122 -15.99 32.38 -1.64
C LYS A 122 -16.73 31.11 -2.05
N LYS A 123 -18.05 31.08 -1.88
CA LYS A 123 -18.86 29.96 -2.36
C LYS A 123 -19.00 30.03 -3.88
N LYS A 124 -19.17 28.87 -4.55
CA LYS A 124 -19.27 28.78 -6.02
C LYS A 124 -20.36 29.69 -6.58
N GLU A 125 -21.46 29.81 -5.84
CA GLU A 125 -22.66 30.58 -6.20
C GLU A 125 -22.46 32.10 -6.09
N GLU A 126 -21.44 32.53 -5.34
CA GLU A 126 -21.12 33.95 -5.10
C GLU A 126 -20.02 34.47 -6.04
N LEU A 127 -19.49 33.60 -6.93
CA LEU A 127 -18.42 33.95 -7.85
C LEU A 127 -18.97 34.70 -9.08
N THR A 128 -18.33 35.81 -9.40
CA THR A 128 -18.52 36.49 -10.68
C THR A 128 -18.00 35.63 -11.84
N SER A 129 -18.42 35.95 -13.07
CA SER A 129 -17.94 35.25 -14.27
C SER A 129 -16.41 35.28 -14.45
N ALA A 130 -15.74 36.31 -13.92
CA ALA A 130 -14.28 36.39 -13.92
C ALA A 130 -13.66 35.44 -12.88
N GLU A 131 -14.25 35.37 -11.68
CA GLU A 131 -13.79 34.50 -10.60
C GLU A 131 -14.07 33.02 -10.87
N LEU A 132 -15.11 32.69 -11.63
CA LEU A 132 -15.34 31.33 -12.12
C LEU A 132 -14.17 30.83 -13.00
N LYS A 133 -13.57 31.70 -13.82
CA LYS A 133 -12.37 31.34 -14.60
C LYS A 133 -11.15 31.13 -13.70
N ILE A 134 -11.05 31.88 -12.61
CA ILE A 134 -10.01 31.68 -11.59
C ILE A 134 -10.22 30.32 -10.90
N LYS A 135 -11.46 29.99 -10.54
CA LYS A 135 -11.81 28.70 -9.97
C LYS A 135 -11.45 27.55 -10.89
N GLU A 136 -11.80 27.63 -12.17
CA GLU A 136 -11.46 26.59 -13.16
C GLU A 136 -9.95 26.36 -13.25
N LYS A 137 -9.15 27.44 -13.27
CA LYS A 137 -7.68 27.36 -13.21
C LYS A 137 -7.18 26.72 -11.92
N ASN A 138 -7.73 27.14 -10.78
CA ASN A 138 -7.38 26.57 -9.48
C ASN A 138 -7.74 25.08 -9.38
N ASP A 139 -8.89 24.67 -9.92
CA ASP A 139 -9.33 23.28 -9.98
C ASP A 139 -8.40 22.45 -10.85
N ALA A 140 -7.93 22.99 -11.98
CA ALA A 140 -6.94 22.32 -12.84
C ALA A 140 -5.59 22.14 -12.12
N LEU A 141 -5.10 23.18 -11.44
CA LEU A 141 -3.89 23.10 -10.61
C LEU A 141 -4.04 22.09 -9.47
N TYR A 142 -5.19 22.06 -8.81
CA TYR A 142 -5.49 21.09 -7.76
C TYR A 142 -5.48 19.65 -8.30
N LYS A 143 -6.15 19.41 -9.44
CA LYS A 143 -6.14 18.08 -10.10
C LYS A 143 -4.72 17.64 -10.46
N GLU A 144 -3.86 18.55 -10.88
CA GLU A 144 -2.46 18.25 -11.16
C GLU A 144 -1.70 17.95 -9.86
N ALA A 145 -1.86 18.76 -8.82
CA ALA A 145 -1.25 18.53 -7.51
C ALA A 145 -1.64 17.18 -6.90
N MET A 146 -2.90 16.77 -7.04
CA MET A 146 -3.40 15.50 -6.49
C MET A 146 -2.71 14.27 -7.09
N LYS A 147 -2.22 14.33 -8.33
CA LYS A 147 -1.42 13.25 -8.94
C LYS A 147 -0.11 13.01 -8.20
N TRP A 148 0.45 14.06 -7.59
CA TRP A 148 1.74 14.05 -6.91
C TRP A 148 1.60 13.95 -5.39
N SER A 149 0.44 14.29 -4.83
CA SER A 149 0.17 14.24 -3.39
C SER A 149 0.24 12.82 -2.83
N ALA A 150 0.67 12.71 -1.57
CA ALA A 150 0.65 11.43 -0.85
C ALA A 150 -0.76 11.16 -0.31
N ASP A 151 -1.27 9.97 -0.58
CA ASP A 151 -2.53 9.48 -0.04
C ASP A 151 -2.31 8.90 1.37
N LYS A 152 -3.23 9.19 2.30
CA LYS A 152 -3.26 8.55 3.64
C LYS A 152 -3.82 7.13 3.54
N TYR A 153 -3.18 6.21 4.23
CA TYR A 153 -3.56 4.81 4.39
C TYR A 153 -3.61 4.43 5.86
N TYR A 154 -4.44 3.46 6.17
CA TYR A 154 -4.47 2.76 7.45
C TYR A 154 -3.87 1.38 7.28
N ILE A 155 -3.14 0.90 8.28
CA ILE A 155 -2.50 -0.41 8.29
C ILE A 155 -2.88 -1.15 9.57
N VAL A 156 -3.37 -2.37 9.41
CA VAL A 156 -3.75 -3.26 10.52
C VAL A 156 -2.88 -4.50 10.49
N ARG A 157 -2.28 -4.83 11.64
CA ARG A 157 -1.50 -6.05 11.86
C ARG A 157 -2.41 -7.20 12.30
N GLY A 158 -2.24 -8.38 11.71
CA GLY A 158 -3.09 -9.52 12.07
C GLY A 158 -2.71 -10.84 11.42
N ILE A 159 -3.57 -11.84 11.58
CA ILE A 159 -3.45 -13.17 10.98
C ILE A 159 -4.56 -13.38 9.96
N ASP A 160 -4.18 -13.80 8.76
CA ASP A 160 -5.08 -14.31 7.75
C ASP A 160 -5.48 -15.75 8.09
N ARG A 161 -6.73 -15.96 8.51
CA ARG A 161 -7.23 -17.30 8.87
C ARG A 161 -7.28 -18.23 7.65
N GLY A 162 -7.32 -17.70 6.43
CA GLY A 162 -7.26 -18.47 5.20
C GLY A 162 -5.84 -18.94 4.84
N ALA A 163 -4.81 -18.36 5.45
CA ALA A 163 -3.41 -18.66 5.18
C ALA A 163 -2.52 -18.49 6.44
N THR A 164 -2.89 -19.18 7.53
CA THR A 164 -2.21 -19.05 8.84
C THR A 164 -0.72 -19.40 8.81
N LYS A 165 -0.30 -20.27 7.87
CA LYS A 165 1.11 -20.64 7.65
C LYS A 165 2.01 -19.47 7.27
N ASP A 166 1.43 -18.42 6.67
CA ASP A 166 2.17 -17.21 6.26
C ASP A 166 2.52 -16.34 7.49
N GLY A 167 1.89 -16.62 8.64
CA GLY A 167 2.07 -15.91 9.90
C GLY A 167 1.46 -14.52 9.90
N VAL A 168 2.16 -13.58 10.55
CA VAL A 168 1.72 -12.19 10.69
C VAL A 168 1.65 -11.49 9.34
N LYS A 169 0.53 -10.81 9.08
CA LYS A 169 0.30 -10.02 7.88
C LYS A 169 -0.13 -8.59 8.20
N PHE A 170 -0.02 -7.73 7.20
CA PHE A 170 -0.39 -6.33 7.23
C PHE A 170 -1.46 -6.03 6.20
N TRP A 171 -2.61 -5.58 6.68
CA TRP A 171 -3.71 -5.14 5.85
C TRP A 171 -3.67 -3.64 5.69
N ARG A 172 -3.30 -3.17 4.49
CA ARG A 172 -3.28 -1.74 4.15
C ARG A 172 -4.51 -1.36 3.33
N PHE A 173 -5.22 -0.32 3.73
CA PHE A 173 -6.36 0.23 2.98
C PHE A 173 -6.36 1.76 2.98
N LYS A 174 -6.86 2.35 1.89
CA LYS A 174 -6.83 3.80 1.66
C LYS A 174 -7.83 4.51 2.59
N ALA A 175 -7.44 5.66 3.13
CA ALA A 175 -8.37 6.54 3.85
C ALA A 175 -9.40 7.12 2.86
N ASN A 176 -10.67 7.14 3.25
CA ASN A 176 -11.76 7.65 2.42
C ASN A 176 -12.31 8.95 3.00
N LYS A 177 -12.29 10.03 2.20
CA LYS A 177 -12.83 11.35 2.62
C LYS A 177 -14.35 11.35 2.78
N LYS A 178 -15.07 10.46 2.09
CA LYS A 178 -16.54 10.33 2.12
C LYS A 178 -17.06 9.47 3.29
N ARG A 179 -16.19 9.02 4.21
CA ARG A 179 -16.55 8.17 5.35
C ARG A 179 -17.25 6.85 4.99
N GLN A 180 -16.95 6.31 3.81
CA GLN A 180 -17.48 5.03 3.31
C GLN A 180 -16.36 3.98 3.15
N GLY A 181 -15.17 4.28 3.69
CA GLY A 181 -13.99 3.44 3.53
C GLY A 181 -14.01 2.20 4.42
N VAL A 182 -12.97 1.38 4.26
CA VAL A 182 -12.75 0.21 5.12
C VAL A 182 -12.63 0.61 6.59
N TYR A 183 -11.97 1.75 6.88
CA TYR A 183 -11.86 2.26 8.25
C TYR A 183 -13.23 2.50 8.88
N ASP A 184 -14.12 3.19 8.17
CA ASP A 184 -15.46 3.53 8.65
C ASP A 184 -16.36 2.30 8.83
N LYS A 185 -16.07 1.21 8.11
CA LYS A 185 -16.75 -0.09 8.25
C LYS A 185 -16.17 -0.93 9.40
N LEU A 186 -14.86 -0.83 9.63
CA LEU A 186 -14.14 -1.64 10.63
C LEU A 186 -14.32 -1.10 12.04
N ILE A 187 -14.15 0.21 12.25
CA ILE A 187 -14.15 0.82 13.59
C ILE A 187 -15.46 0.57 14.35
N PRO A 188 -16.66 0.71 13.76
CA PRO A 188 -17.91 0.40 14.47
C PRO A 188 -17.95 -1.04 14.95
N VAL A 189 -17.54 -2.01 14.13
CA VAL A 189 -17.52 -3.44 14.50
C VAL A 189 -16.63 -3.70 15.71
N LEU A 190 -15.45 -3.09 15.77
CA LEU A 190 -14.53 -3.25 16.89
C LEU A 190 -15.03 -2.53 18.14
N SER A 191 -15.58 -1.32 17.98
CA SER A 191 -16.09 -0.50 19.08
C SER A 191 -17.32 -1.15 19.72
N ASP A 192 -18.29 -1.57 18.90
CA ASP A 192 -19.50 -2.28 19.34
C ASP A 192 -19.16 -3.54 20.14
N TYR A 193 -18.14 -4.30 19.70
CA TYR A 193 -17.69 -5.48 20.43
C TYR A 193 -17.14 -5.11 21.82
N VAL A 194 -16.29 -4.09 21.91
CA VAL A 194 -15.72 -3.64 23.19
C VAL A 194 -16.82 -3.10 24.11
N GLU A 195 -17.77 -2.33 23.58
CA GLU A 195 -18.89 -1.77 24.33
C GLU A 195 -19.84 -2.86 24.87
N GLN A 196 -20.16 -3.87 24.05
CA GLN A 196 -21.09 -4.93 24.45
C GLN A 196 -20.48 -5.94 25.40
N THR A 197 -19.19 -6.25 25.25
CA THR A 197 -18.55 -7.35 25.98
C THR A 197 -17.60 -6.89 27.08
N GLY A 198 -17.12 -5.64 27.03
CA GLY A 198 -16.03 -5.14 27.87
C GLY A 198 -14.68 -5.84 27.62
N GLN A 199 -14.54 -6.60 26.53
CA GLN A 199 -13.36 -7.40 26.23
C GLN A 199 -12.51 -6.77 25.12
N ASN A 200 -11.19 -7.02 25.17
CA ASN A 200 -10.28 -6.59 24.12
C ASN A 200 -10.42 -7.52 22.91
N PHE A 201 -10.77 -6.96 21.74
CA PHE A 201 -10.96 -7.70 20.49
C PHE A 201 -9.69 -8.42 19.99
N THR A 202 -8.50 -8.04 20.49
CA THR A 202 -7.22 -8.68 20.14
C THR A 202 -6.75 -9.73 21.13
N ASP A 203 -7.51 -9.98 22.22
CA ASP A 203 -7.11 -10.92 23.25
C ASP A 203 -6.81 -12.32 22.63
N PRO A 204 -5.67 -12.96 22.96
CA PRO A 204 -5.31 -14.24 22.36
C PRO A 204 -6.26 -15.39 22.67
N GLN A 205 -7.02 -15.31 23.76
CA GLN A 205 -7.94 -16.36 24.21
C GLN A 205 -9.41 -16.01 23.94
N LYS A 206 -9.75 -14.72 24.03
CA LYS A 206 -11.14 -14.24 24.01
C LYS A 206 -11.43 -13.18 22.95
N GLY A 207 -10.44 -12.79 22.14
CA GLY A 207 -10.64 -11.82 21.07
C GLY A 207 -11.51 -12.37 19.93
N ILE A 208 -11.71 -11.55 18.90
CA ILE A 208 -12.60 -11.88 17.77
C ILE A 208 -11.85 -11.98 16.45
N ASP A 209 -12.35 -12.87 15.61
CA ASP A 209 -12.05 -12.82 14.18
C ASP A 209 -13.04 -11.89 13.49
N ILE A 210 -12.58 -11.12 12.52
CA ILE A 210 -13.44 -10.34 11.62
C ILE A 210 -13.63 -11.07 10.29
N VAL A 211 -14.86 -11.00 9.78
CA VAL A 211 -15.19 -11.43 8.42
C VAL A 211 -15.20 -10.19 7.54
N ILE A 212 -14.44 -10.24 6.46
CA ILE A 212 -14.33 -9.18 5.46
C ILE A 212 -15.04 -9.68 4.20
N ASN A 213 -16.16 -9.04 3.87
CA ASN A 213 -16.87 -9.31 2.62
C ASN A 213 -16.40 -8.33 1.55
N VAL A 214 -16.20 -8.85 0.34
CA VAL A 214 -15.63 -8.12 -0.78
C VAL A 214 -16.54 -8.25 -1.98
N VAL A 215 -16.70 -7.17 -2.73
CA VAL A 215 -17.48 -7.13 -3.97
C VAL A 215 -16.66 -6.56 -5.11
N ASP A 216 -16.96 -6.99 -6.32
CA ASP A 216 -16.40 -6.41 -7.54
C ASP A 216 -17.15 -5.13 -7.91
N ASN A 217 -16.41 -4.03 -7.96
CA ASN A 217 -16.87 -2.72 -8.41
C ASN A 217 -16.16 -2.34 -9.72
N HIS A 218 -16.71 -1.33 -10.40
CA HIS A 218 -16.14 -0.80 -11.64
C HIS A 218 -15.78 0.67 -11.44
N THR A 219 -14.61 1.06 -11.92
CA THR A 219 -14.27 2.47 -12.08
C THR A 219 -15.14 3.09 -13.18
N PRO A 220 -15.29 4.42 -13.24
CA PRO A 220 -15.95 5.10 -14.35
C PRO A 220 -15.33 4.76 -15.72
N THR A 221 -14.05 4.37 -15.74
CA THR A 221 -13.31 3.92 -16.92
C THR A 221 -13.52 2.43 -17.25
N GLY A 222 -14.39 1.73 -16.53
CA GLY A 222 -14.71 0.31 -16.76
C GLY A 222 -13.72 -0.70 -16.16
N GLN A 223 -12.62 -0.24 -15.55
CA GLN A 223 -11.67 -1.13 -14.87
C GLN A 223 -12.29 -1.68 -13.59
N LYS A 224 -12.32 -3.01 -13.48
CA LYS A 224 -12.78 -3.72 -12.28
C LYS A 224 -11.82 -3.53 -11.11
N TYR A 225 -12.36 -3.39 -9.92
CA TYR A 225 -11.61 -3.40 -8.67
C TYR A 225 -12.45 -4.03 -7.57
N ARG A 226 -11.77 -4.61 -6.58
CA ARG A 226 -12.41 -5.21 -5.42
C ARG A 226 -12.48 -4.22 -4.29
N ASP A 227 -13.67 -4.05 -3.72
CA ASP A 227 -13.90 -3.20 -2.57
C ASP A 227 -14.52 -3.99 -1.42
N VAL A 228 -14.20 -3.59 -0.20
CA VAL A 228 -14.79 -4.21 1.00
C VAL A 228 -16.21 -3.67 1.13
N SER A 229 -17.21 -4.53 0.97
CA SER A 229 -18.61 -4.15 1.12
C SER A 229 -18.98 -4.00 2.59
N SER A 230 -18.58 -4.96 3.43
CA SER A 230 -18.87 -4.97 4.87
C SER A 230 -17.82 -5.73 5.68
N VAL A 231 -17.75 -5.39 6.96
CA VAL A 231 -16.94 -6.08 7.97
C VAL A 231 -17.89 -6.52 9.08
N MET A 232 -17.71 -7.74 9.62
CA MET A 232 -18.53 -8.28 10.69
C MET A 232 -17.66 -8.99 11.73
N ALA A 233 -18.04 -8.92 13.00
CA ALA A 233 -17.39 -9.69 14.05
C ALA A 233 -17.90 -11.14 14.06
N ARG A 234 -17.00 -12.10 14.27
CA ARG A 234 -17.36 -13.47 14.69
C ARG A 234 -17.44 -13.53 16.22
N PRO A 235 -18.08 -14.58 16.78
CA PRO A 235 -17.97 -14.87 18.20
C PRO A 235 -16.51 -15.00 18.63
N ALA A 236 -16.26 -14.74 19.92
CA ALA A 236 -14.94 -14.86 20.52
C ALA A 236 -14.31 -16.23 20.23
N SER A 237 -13.03 -16.21 19.86
CA SER A 237 -12.25 -17.41 19.51
C SER A 237 -10.81 -17.28 19.98
N VAL A 238 -10.17 -18.42 20.22
CA VAL A 238 -8.73 -18.47 20.50
C VAL A 238 -7.93 -18.10 19.24
N LEU A 239 -6.78 -17.46 19.43
CA LEU A 239 -5.90 -17.04 18.35
C LEU A 239 -5.35 -18.25 17.57
N CYS A 240 -4.87 -19.27 18.27
CA CYS A 240 -4.44 -20.53 17.69
C CYS A 240 -4.61 -21.64 18.74
N GLU A 241 -4.96 -22.84 18.30
CA GLU A 241 -5.00 -24.01 19.19
C GLU A 241 -3.59 -24.46 19.60
N ASP A 242 -2.60 -24.28 18.71
CA ASP A 242 -1.19 -24.55 19.01
C ASP A 242 -0.57 -23.36 19.78
N PRO A 243 -0.19 -23.55 21.06
CA PRO A 243 0.40 -22.48 21.86
C PRO A 243 1.76 -22.01 21.34
N VAL A 244 2.52 -22.88 20.65
CA VAL A 244 3.84 -22.53 20.11
C VAL A 244 3.67 -21.54 18.95
N THR A 245 2.79 -21.86 18.00
CA THR A 245 2.46 -20.96 16.89
C THR A 245 1.83 -19.65 17.38
N ALA A 246 0.91 -19.70 18.36
CA ALA A 246 0.34 -18.49 18.96
C ALA A 246 1.42 -17.58 19.55
N SER A 247 2.34 -18.16 20.33
CA SER A 247 3.47 -17.44 20.93
C SER A 247 4.40 -16.84 19.88
N ALA A 248 4.67 -17.57 18.79
CA ALA A 248 5.47 -17.06 17.68
C ALA A 248 4.84 -15.81 17.03
N TRP A 249 3.52 -15.82 16.77
CA TRP A 249 2.82 -14.67 16.19
C TRP A 249 2.75 -13.46 17.12
N LEU A 250 2.58 -13.68 18.43
CA LEU A 250 2.54 -12.62 19.42
C LEU A 250 3.91 -11.98 19.65
N ASN A 251 4.99 -12.77 19.52
CA ASN A 251 6.37 -12.29 19.68
C ASN A 251 7.00 -11.77 18.38
N ASP A 252 6.34 -11.91 17.23
CA ASP A 252 6.81 -11.37 15.95
C ASP A 252 6.80 -9.83 15.98
N LYS A 253 7.99 -9.23 15.97
CA LYS A 253 8.21 -7.77 16.02
C LYS A 253 8.19 -7.09 14.66
N THR A 254 7.88 -7.80 13.58
CA THR A 254 7.76 -7.23 12.25
C THR A 254 6.74 -6.08 12.30
N THR A 255 7.11 -4.95 11.72
CA THR A 255 6.26 -3.78 11.55
C THR A 255 5.91 -3.59 10.09
N TRP A 256 4.93 -2.73 9.81
CA TRP A 256 4.58 -2.43 8.43
C TRP A 256 5.75 -1.79 7.66
N ARG A 257 6.70 -1.12 8.34
CA ARG A 257 7.88 -0.52 7.71
C ARG A 257 8.85 -1.57 7.17
N ASP A 258 8.85 -2.77 7.74
CA ASP A 258 9.64 -3.90 7.26
C ASP A 258 9.03 -4.53 5.99
N VAL A 259 7.73 -4.30 5.76
CA VAL A 259 6.96 -4.89 4.66
C VAL A 259 6.77 -3.89 3.51
N PHE A 260 6.33 -2.66 3.80
CA PHE A 260 6.12 -1.62 2.80
C PHE A 260 7.37 -0.73 2.69
N LYS A 261 8.45 -1.29 2.14
CA LYS A 261 9.74 -0.59 2.07
C LYS A 261 9.70 0.59 1.10
N PRO A 262 10.50 1.64 1.35
CA PRO A 262 10.67 2.70 0.38
C PRO A 262 11.20 2.14 -0.95
N LYS A 263 10.66 2.64 -2.05
CA LYS A 263 11.09 2.20 -3.39
C LYS A 263 12.53 2.65 -3.64
N SER A 264 13.30 1.76 -4.26
CA SER A 264 14.67 2.01 -4.71
C SER A 264 14.94 1.13 -5.95
N ALA A 265 16.06 1.38 -6.62
CA ALA A 265 16.60 0.54 -7.66
C ALA A 265 18.12 0.39 -7.43
N PRO A 266 18.80 -0.57 -8.10
CA PRO A 266 20.24 -0.72 -7.92
C PRO A 266 20.99 0.59 -8.13
N LYS A 267 21.99 0.82 -7.27
CA LYS A 267 22.91 1.97 -7.35
C LYS A 267 22.25 3.34 -7.14
N ILE A 268 20.97 3.40 -6.77
CA ILE A 268 20.29 4.65 -6.43
C ILE A 268 19.60 4.58 -5.07
N THR A 269 19.55 5.72 -4.40
CA THR A 269 18.81 5.88 -3.14
C THR A 269 17.31 6.01 -3.39
N THR A 270 16.49 5.85 -2.35
CA THR A 270 15.05 6.15 -2.41
C THR A 270 14.78 7.58 -2.83
N LEU A 271 15.58 8.55 -2.37
CA LEU A 271 15.38 9.95 -2.75
C LEU A 271 15.58 10.13 -4.26
N GLN A 272 16.67 9.59 -4.80
CA GLN A 272 16.94 9.61 -6.25
C GLN A 272 15.85 8.89 -7.05
N TYR A 273 15.32 7.77 -6.56
CA TYR A 273 14.18 7.10 -7.20
C TYR A 273 12.96 8.02 -7.30
N LEU A 274 12.63 8.73 -6.21
CA LEU A 274 11.50 9.66 -6.18
C LEU A 274 11.73 10.90 -7.05
N GLU A 275 12.98 11.37 -7.19
CA GLU A 275 13.35 12.45 -8.12
C GLU A 275 13.11 12.02 -9.57
N LEU A 276 13.67 10.88 -9.98
CA LEU A 276 13.43 10.30 -11.30
C LEU A 276 11.93 10.08 -11.55
N ALA A 277 11.19 9.61 -10.56
CA ALA A 277 9.75 9.46 -10.67
C ALA A 277 9.01 10.79 -10.81
N ALA A 278 9.44 11.84 -10.13
CA ALA A 278 8.89 13.18 -10.28
C ALA A 278 9.12 13.74 -11.70
N GLU A 279 10.20 13.33 -12.36
CA GLU A 279 10.54 13.71 -13.74
C GLU A 279 9.83 12.85 -14.80
N GLY A 280 9.14 11.78 -14.40
CA GLY A 280 8.51 10.83 -15.31
C GLY A 280 9.46 9.72 -15.80
N ASN A 281 10.65 9.63 -15.23
CA ASN A 281 11.72 8.68 -15.54
C ASN A 281 11.86 7.59 -14.46
N ALA A 282 10.76 7.26 -13.76
CA ALA A 282 10.78 6.26 -12.68
C ALA A 282 11.41 4.93 -13.16
N PRO A 283 12.49 4.45 -12.52
CA PRO A 283 13.08 3.16 -12.85
C PRO A 283 12.10 2.01 -12.60
N TYR A 284 12.18 0.96 -13.40
CA TYR A 284 11.37 -0.24 -13.23
C TYR A 284 12.11 -1.51 -13.63
N TRP A 285 11.68 -2.62 -13.05
CA TRP A 285 12.13 -3.95 -13.45
C TRP A 285 11.32 -4.41 -14.67
N ASP A 286 12.00 -4.63 -15.80
CA ASP A 286 11.42 -5.23 -16.98
C ASP A 286 11.58 -6.75 -16.89
N ASP A 287 10.46 -7.45 -16.69
CA ASP A 287 10.36 -8.90 -16.69
C ASP A 287 9.54 -9.45 -17.86
N SER A 288 9.30 -8.62 -18.88
CA SER A 288 8.53 -9.02 -20.07
C SER A 288 9.19 -10.15 -20.86
N ASP A 289 10.53 -10.19 -20.88
CA ASP A 289 11.33 -11.26 -21.46
C ASP A 289 11.95 -12.12 -20.33
N PRO A 290 11.54 -13.39 -20.18
CA PRO A 290 12.11 -14.29 -19.18
C PRO A 290 13.63 -14.48 -19.28
N GLN A 291 14.22 -14.32 -20.48
CA GLN A 291 15.65 -14.50 -20.73
C GLN A 291 16.47 -13.21 -20.54
N ASN A 292 15.80 -12.06 -20.50
CA ASN A 292 16.44 -10.75 -20.44
C ASN A 292 15.76 -9.82 -19.43
N LYS A 293 15.59 -10.32 -18.22
CA LYS A 293 15.06 -9.54 -17.10
C LYS A 293 16.11 -8.54 -16.64
N ARG A 294 15.76 -7.26 -16.59
CA ARG A 294 16.71 -6.19 -16.28
C ARG A 294 16.02 -4.97 -15.69
N TRP A 295 16.81 -4.11 -15.07
CA TRP A 295 16.36 -2.76 -14.76
C TRP A 295 16.32 -1.92 -16.02
N VAL A 296 15.30 -1.08 -16.13
CA VAL A 296 15.20 -0.02 -17.13
C VAL A 296 15.19 1.32 -16.41
N PHE A 297 16.06 2.22 -16.84
CA PHE A 297 16.13 3.60 -16.35
C PHE A 297 15.83 4.55 -17.52
N PRO A 298 14.56 4.97 -17.69
CA PRO A 298 14.17 5.84 -18.80
C PRO A 298 15.03 7.10 -18.86
N ASN A 299 15.60 7.41 -20.03
CA ASN A 299 16.48 8.56 -20.26
C ASN A 299 17.80 8.57 -19.45
N HIS A 300 18.18 7.47 -18.81
CA HIS A 300 19.41 7.35 -18.01
C HIS A 300 20.18 6.05 -18.33
N PRO A 301 20.75 5.92 -19.55
CA PRO A 301 21.48 4.72 -19.97
C PRO A 301 22.71 4.42 -19.08
N GLU A 302 23.31 5.44 -18.47
CA GLU A 302 24.42 5.30 -17.53
C GLU A 302 24.01 4.59 -16.24
N LEU A 303 22.83 4.93 -15.70
CA LEU A 303 22.28 4.28 -14.51
C LEU A 303 21.77 2.89 -14.85
N GLU A 304 21.17 2.71 -16.03
CA GLU A 304 20.73 1.40 -16.52
C GLU A 304 21.91 0.44 -16.65
N ALA A 305 23.01 0.89 -17.26
CA ALA A 305 24.23 0.08 -17.38
C ALA A 305 24.77 -0.28 -15.98
N ALA A 306 24.90 0.68 -15.08
CA ALA A 306 25.40 0.45 -13.72
C ALA A 306 24.48 -0.44 -12.87
N ALA A 307 23.17 -0.40 -13.10
CA ALA A 307 22.21 -1.24 -12.39
C ALA A 307 22.23 -2.69 -12.87
N ASN A 308 22.59 -2.91 -14.14
CA ASN A 308 22.63 -4.24 -14.75
C ASN A 308 24.05 -4.83 -14.86
N THR A 309 25.10 -4.09 -14.45
CA THR A 309 26.45 -4.64 -14.30
C THR A 309 26.48 -5.66 -13.17
N ARG A 310 26.93 -6.87 -13.50
CA ARG A 310 27.06 -7.99 -12.57
C ARG A 310 28.30 -7.79 -11.69
N ASP A 311 28.20 -7.03 -10.60
CA ASP A 311 29.29 -7.02 -9.62
C ASP A 311 29.40 -8.42 -9.00
N GLU A 312 30.60 -8.99 -8.88
CA GLU A 312 30.81 -10.29 -8.21
C GLU A 312 30.40 -10.26 -6.72
N ASN A 313 30.18 -9.06 -6.17
CA ASN A 313 29.62 -8.82 -4.84
C ASN A 313 28.09 -8.68 -4.81
N PHE A 314 27.37 -8.95 -5.91
CA PHE A 314 25.90 -9.01 -5.94
C PHE A 314 25.35 -10.31 -5.33
N GLN A 315 26.01 -10.86 -4.29
CA GLN A 315 25.36 -11.72 -3.31
C GLN A 315 24.65 -10.84 -2.28
N SER A 316 23.65 -10.06 -2.69
CA SER A 316 22.64 -9.63 -1.73
C SER A 316 21.34 -9.34 -2.43
N GLY A 317 20.30 -10.11 -2.08
CA GLY A 317 18.91 -9.87 -2.48
C GLY A 317 18.41 -8.54 -1.90
N GLU A 318 18.84 -7.43 -2.49
CA GLU A 318 18.05 -6.21 -2.44
C GLU A 318 16.78 -6.48 -3.23
N VAL A 319 15.73 -6.84 -2.49
CA VAL A 319 14.39 -7.01 -3.03
C VAL A 319 13.90 -5.63 -3.45
N TYR A 320 14.11 -5.31 -4.71
CA TYR A 320 13.53 -4.13 -5.33
C TYR A 320 12.08 -4.46 -5.68
N GLU A 321 11.17 -3.95 -4.87
CA GLU A 321 9.75 -4.19 -5.05
C GLU A 321 9.19 -3.31 -6.16
N ASP A 322 8.91 -3.85 -7.34
CA ASP A 322 7.76 -3.38 -8.13
C ASP A 322 6.51 -4.03 -7.54
N GLU A 323 5.85 -3.33 -6.62
CA GLU A 323 4.53 -3.75 -6.14
C GLU A 323 3.53 -2.67 -6.46
N SER A 324 3.05 -2.77 -7.70
CA SER A 324 1.78 -2.23 -8.13
C SER A 324 0.63 -2.99 -7.46
N TYR A 325 0.16 -2.45 -6.33
CA TYR A 325 -1.27 -2.56 -6.01
C TYR A 325 -2.04 -1.60 -6.93
N SER A 326 -1.98 -1.92 -8.23
CA SER A 326 -2.97 -1.51 -9.21
C SER A 326 -4.16 -2.41 -9.00
N THR A 327 -5.35 -1.83 -9.04
CA THR A 327 -6.56 -2.50 -9.51
C THR A 327 -6.16 -3.39 -10.69
N GLN A 328 -6.07 -4.71 -10.48
CA GLN A 328 -5.76 -5.60 -11.57
C GLN A 328 -6.95 -5.51 -12.52
N THR A 329 -6.78 -4.84 -13.65
CA THR A 329 -7.50 -5.23 -14.85
C THR A 329 -7.14 -6.69 -15.05
N TYR A 330 -8.06 -7.57 -14.67
CA TYR A 330 -7.96 -8.98 -14.98
C TYR A 330 -7.70 -9.12 -16.47
N ARG A 331 -6.59 -9.77 -16.83
CA ARG A 331 -6.49 -10.41 -18.14
C ARG A 331 -7.63 -11.44 -18.17
N SER A 332 -8.59 -11.24 -19.06
CA SER A 332 -9.59 -12.27 -19.36
C SER A 332 -8.88 -13.53 -19.85
N ILE A 333 -9.43 -14.68 -19.51
CA ILE A 333 -8.99 -16.01 -19.95
C ILE A 333 -9.37 -16.21 -21.45
N GLU A 334 -9.04 -15.25 -22.30
CA GLU A 334 -9.34 -15.31 -23.75
C GLU A 334 -8.08 -15.29 -24.63
N GLN A 335 -6.90 -15.56 -24.05
CA GLN A 335 -5.67 -15.82 -24.81
C GLN A 335 -4.89 -17.03 -24.26
N ILE A 336 -5.60 -18.07 -23.83
CA ILE A 336 -5.03 -19.41 -23.65
C ILE A 336 -5.27 -20.17 -24.97
N SER A 337 -4.20 -20.58 -25.65
CA SER A 337 -4.31 -21.44 -26.83
C SER A 337 -4.45 -22.91 -26.40
N ALA A 338 -5.07 -23.72 -27.25
CA ALA A 338 -5.49 -25.10 -26.96
C ALA A 338 -4.38 -26.12 -26.63
N GLY A 339 -3.12 -25.67 -26.43
CA GLY A 339 -2.00 -26.51 -26.00
C GLY A 339 -1.81 -26.61 -24.48
N ASP A 340 -2.43 -25.73 -23.69
CA ASP A 340 -2.03 -25.52 -22.27
C ASP A 340 -3.02 -26.02 -21.20
N VAL A 341 -4.07 -26.78 -21.56
CA VAL A 341 -5.02 -27.32 -20.57
C VAL A 341 -5.48 -28.74 -20.91
N GLY A 342 -5.24 -29.66 -19.97
CA GLY A 342 -5.68 -31.05 -20.02
C GLY A 342 -7.21 -31.18 -20.01
N THR A 343 -7.71 -32.24 -20.65
CA THR A 343 -9.14 -32.46 -20.86
C THR A 343 -9.88 -32.73 -19.56
N PHE A 344 -10.86 -31.87 -19.25
CA PHE A 344 -11.95 -32.18 -18.34
C PHE A 344 -13.26 -31.71 -18.99
N LYS A 345 -14.24 -32.62 -19.06
CA LYS A 345 -15.61 -32.38 -19.56
C LYS A 345 -16.50 -32.09 -18.35
N ASP A 346 -17.33 -31.05 -18.40
CA ASP A 346 -18.78 -31.23 -18.26
C ASP A 346 -19.58 -29.95 -18.61
N ASP A 347 -20.54 -30.16 -19.51
CA ASP A 347 -21.85 -29.59 -19.78
C ASP A 347 -22.39 -28.40 -18.93
N ALA A 348 -22.56 -27.23 -19.56
CA ALA A 348 -23.75 -26.37 -19.42
C ALA A 348 -23.74 -25.20 -20.43
N MET A 349 -24.93 -24.85 -20.93
CA MET A 349 -25.22 -24.03 -22.10
C MET A 349 -25.05 -22.51 -21.94
N ASP A 350 -24.70 -21.86 -23.07
CA ASP A 350 -24.81 -20.41 -23.34
C ASP A 350 -26.28 -19.95 -23.45
N VAL A 351 -26.57 -18.73 -22.95
CA VAL A 351 -27.53 -17.81 -23.61
C VAL A 351 -27.05 -16.36 -23.49
N ILE A 352 -27.13 -15.69 -24.64
CA ILE A 352 -26.62 -14.40 -25.07
C ILE A 352 -27.61 -13.26 -24.74
N THR A 353 -27.07 -12.03 -24.67
CA THR A 353 -27.59 -10.75 -25.24
C THR A 353 -27.99 -9.64 -24.25
N GLY A 354 -27.45 -8.44 -24.50
CA GLY A 354 -28.30 -7.25 -24.56
C GLY A 354 -27.85 -5.97 -23.83
N LYS A 355 -27.20 -5.09 -24.59
CA LYS A 355 -27.42 -3.62 -24.68
C LYS A 355 -26.96 -2.66 -23.56
N ALA A 356 -26.28 -1.60 -24.02
CA ALA A 356 -25.84 -0.39 -23.29
C ALA A 356 -26.95 0.67 -23.15
N PRO A 357 -26.86 1.54 -22.12
CA PRO A 357 -26.89 3.01 -22.29
C PRO A 357 -25.86 3.74 -21.37
N THR A 358 -25.03 4.68 -21.83
CA THR A 358 -25.20 6.14 -22.08
C THR A 358 -25.42 7.05 -20.85
N THR A 359 -24.65 8.16 -20.85
CA THR A 359 -24.66 9.39 -20.02
C THR A 359 -23.95 9.29 -18.66
N ILE A 360 -22.83 10.00 -18.41
CA ILE A 360 -22.61 11.46 -18.23
C ILE A 360 -23.51 12.00 -17.13
N ASP A 361 -22.99 11.98 -15.91
CA ASP A 361 -22.94 13.09 -14.96
C ASP A 361 -22.31 12.58 -13.66
N ASP A 362 -21.28 13.28 -13.17
CA ASP A 362 -20.80 13.29 -11.76
C ASP A 362 -19.49 14.09 -11.67
N LEU A 363 -19.55 15.36 -12.09
CA LEU A 363 -18.48 16.35 -11.91
C LEU A 363 -18.78 17.41 -10.83
N ASP A 364 -19.90 17.28 -10.13
CA ASP A 364 -20.25 18.13 -9.00
C ASP A 364 -20.10 17.32 -7.72
N ASP A 365 -18.94 17.45 -7.08
CA ASP A 365 -18.76 17.44 -5.61
C ASP A 365 -17.26 17.32 -5.28
N LEU A 366 -16.50 18.35 -5.67
CA LEU A 366 -15.16 18.56 -5.14
C LEU A 366 -15.25 19.35 -3.84
N PRO A 367 -14.72 18.82 -2.72
CA PRO A 367 -14.65 19.56 -1.47
C PRO A 367 -13.70 20.75 -1.62
N PHE A 368 -14.19 21.90 -1.14
CA PHE A 368 -13.47 23.17 -0.98
C PHE A 368 -12.20 23.04 -0.14
#